data_AF-A0A8X6MYG6-F1
#
_entry.id   AF-A0A8X6MYG6-F1
#
_cell.length_a   1.000
_cell.length_b   1.000
_cell.length_c   1.000
_cell.angle_alpha   90.00
_cell.angle_beta   90.00
_cell.angle_gamma   90.00
#
_symmetry.space_group_name_H-M   'P 1'
#
loop_
_entity.id
_entity.type
_entity.pdbx_description
1 polymer ?
#
loop_
_entity_poly.entity_id
_entity_poly.type
_entity_poly.pdbx_seq_one_letter_code
_entity_poly.pdbx_strand_id
1 'polypeptide(L)'
;MAEEKSLPGHKAMKDRLTLALCANAIGDFKIKPLLVYHSENPRAFKAYKVMKEKLQVMCRANSKAWVILQFFIEWMNIVFGPSVKKYLIDNDLPLKCVLLLDNAPAHPPGLEDDLLDKFKFIKIVYLPPNTKSTLQPKDQRYLQF
;
A
#
# COMPACT_ATOMS: atom_id res chain seq x y z
N MET A 1 27.35 9.26 -18.68
CA MET A 1 26.05 9.83 -18.30
C MET A 1 25.59 10.67 -19.48
N ALA A 2 24.64 10.20 -20.28
CA ALA A 2 24.20 10.94 -21.46
C ALA A 2 23.09 11.92 -21.03
N GLU A 3 23.33 13.21 -21.21
CA GLU A 3 22.31 14.26 -21.10
C GLU A 3 21.26 14.05 -22.19
N GLU A 4 20.07 13.64 -21.78
CA GLU A 4 18.89 13.66 -22.65
C GLU A 4 18.46 15.13 -22.81
N LYS A 5 18.91 15.78 -23.90
CA LYS A 5 18.42 17.10 -24.31
C LYS A 5 16.90 17.02 -24.51
N SER A 6 16.14 17.68 -23.65
CA SER A 6 14.69 17.77 -23.79
C SER A 6 14.33 18.56 -25.04
N LEU A 7 13.73 17.90 -26.03
CA LEU A 7 13.14 18.56 -27.20
C LEU A 7 11.93 19.43 -26.76
N PRO A 8 11.71 20.61 -27.37
CA PRO A 8 10.53 21.43 -27.08
C PRO A 8 9.26 20.65 -27.44
N GLY A 9 8.44 20.34 -26.45
CA GLY A 9 7.22 19.52 -26.60
C GLY A 9 7.27 18.15 -25.92
N HIS A 10 8.44 17.68 -25.48
CA HIS A 10 8.55 16.42 -24.76
C HIS A 10 8.22 16.61 -23.26
N LYS A 11 6.96 16.34 -22.90
CA LYS A 11 6.53 16.34 -21.50
C LYS A 11 7.15 15.13 -20.82
N ALA A 12 8.14 15.35 -19.94
CA ALA A 12 8.74 14.27 -19.15
C ALA A 12 7.61 13.45 -18.50
N MET A 13 7.59 12.14 -18.79
CA MET A 13 6.65 11.22 -18.16
C MET A 13 6.90 11.31 -16.66
N LYS A 14 5.95 11.89 -15.91
CA LYS A 14 6.04 11.95 -14.45
C LYS A 14 6.01 10.51 -13.97
N ASP A 15 7.19 9.98 -13.64
CA ASP A 15 7.28 8.64 -13.10
C ASP A 15 6.57 8.62 -11.75
N ARG A 16 5.47 7.86 -11.69
CA ARG A 16 4.58 7.78 -10.54
C ARG A 16 4.63 6.37 -9.98
N LEU A 17 4.78 6.32 -8.67
CA LEU A 17 4.77 5.12 -7.88
C LEU A 17 3.97 5.44 -6.62
N THR A 18 3.12 4.50 -6.22
CA THR A 18 2.39 4.57 -4.95
C THR A 18 2.81 3.43 -4.06
N LEU A 19 3.00 3.71 -2.78
CA LEU A 19 3.30 2.72 -1.76
C LEU A 19 2.23 2.80 -0.67
N ALA A 20 1.59 1.68 -0.36
CA ALA A 20 0.76 1.54 0.83
C ALA A 20 1.61 0.99 1.97
N LEU A 21 1.74 1.77 3.02
CA LEU A 21 2.48 1.42 4.24
C LEU A 21 1.49 1.16 5.35
N CYS A 22 1.81 0.20 6.23
CA CYS A 22 1.02 -0.05 7.44
C CYS A 22 1.96 -0.57 8.54
N ALA A 23 1.76 -0.05 9.75
CA ALA A 23 2.46 -0.46 10.95
C ALA A 23 1.50 -0.37 12.15
N ASN A 24 1.80 -1.09 13.22
CA ASN A 24 1.05 -0.92 14.47
C ASN A 24 1.43 0.39 15.19
N ALA A 25 0.61 0.79 16.16
CA ALA A 25 0.77 2.07 16.87
C ALA A 25 2.10 2.19 17.65
N ILE A 26 2.65 1.05 18.10
CA ILE A 26 3.93 1.00 18.84
C ILE A 26 5.13 1.05 17.87
N GLY A 27 4.94 0.64 16.61
CA GLY A 27 5.95 0.70 15.55
C GLY A 27 6.92 -0.49 15.50
N ASP A 28 6.76 -1.47 16.38
CA ASP A 28 7.52 -2.73 16.42
C ASP A 28 7.04 -3.75 15.36
N PHE A 29 5.84 -3.55 14.81
CA PHE A 29 5.28 -4.39 13.76
C PHE A 29 4.98 -3.61 12.48
N LYS A 30 5.64 -3.98 11.39
CA LYS A 30 5.50 -3.35 10.07
C LYS A 30 5.04 -4.38 9.04
N ILE A 31 4.02 -4.04 8.28
CA ILE A 31 3.48 -4.93 7.23
C ILE A 31 4.29 -4.75 5.95
N LYS A 32 4.50 -5.86 5.23
CA LYS A 32 5.03 -5.86 3.86
C LYS A 32 4.16 -4.94 2.98
N PRO A 33 4.70 -3.85 2.40
CA PRO A 33 3.89 -2.84 1.75
C PRO A 33 3.39 -3.25 0.35
N LEU A 34 2.32 -2.60 -0.10
CA LEU A 34 1.80 -2.72 -1.47
C LEU A 34 2.42 -1.63 -2.34
N LEU A 35 3.14 -2.03 -3.37
CA LEU A 35 3.77 -1.17 -4.36
C LEU A 35 2.94 -1.18 -5.64
N VAL A 36 2.41 -0.01 -6.05
CA VAL A 36 1.71 0.14 -7.33
C VAL A 36 2.50 1.05 -8.27
N TYR A 37 2.88 0.50 -9.42
CA TYR A 37 3.64 1.21 -10.44
C TYR A 37 2.95 1.19 -11.81
N HIS A 38 3.38 2.04 -12.73
CA HIS A 38 2.83 2.10 -14.10
C HIS A 38 2.95 0.77 -14.85
N SER A 39 4.13 0.15 -14.79
CA SER A 39 4.46 -1.05 -15.55
C SER A 39 4.62 -2.26 -14.64
N GLU A 40 4.16 -3.41 -15.10
CA GLU A 40 4.41 -4.67 -14.41
C GLU A 40 5.91 -4.94 -14.29
N ASN A 41 6.70 -4.68 -15.33
CA ASN A 41 8.13 -4.93 -15.35
C ASN A 41 8.90 -3.64 -15.68
N PRO A 42 9.17 -2.78 -14.66
CA PRO A 42 9.91 -1.54 -14.84
C PRO A 42 11.24 -1.76 -15.57
N ARG A 43 11.61 -0.85 -16.46
CA ARG A 43 12.91 -0.89 -17.16
C ARG A 43 14.07 -0.95 -16.17
N ALA A 44 13.99 -0.23 -15.05
CA ALA A 44 14.97 -0.28 -13.97
C ALA A 44 15.13 -1.70 -13.39
N PHE A 45 14.02 -2.42 -13.17
CA PHE A 45 14.09 -3.77 -12.61
C PHE A 45 14.80 -4.73 -13.57
N LYS A 46 14.56 -4.60 -14.88
CA LYS A 46 15.29 -5.38 -15.89
C LYS A 46 16.76 -5.00 -15.97
N ALA A 47 17.07 -3.71 -16.01
CA ALA A 47 18.44 -3.19 -16.12
C ALA A 47 19.32 -3.64 -14.94
N TYR A 48 18.76 -3.64 -13.73
CA TYR A 48 19.46 -4.06 -12.51
C TYR A 48 19.18 -5.52 -12.10
N LYS A 49 18.54 -6.32 -12.96
CA LYS A 49 18.19 -7.74 -12.70
C LYS A 49 17.50 -7.94 -11.34
N VAL A 50 16.61 -7.03 -10.95
CA VAL A 50 15.87 -7.06 -9.69
C VAL A 50 14.89 -8.23 -9.71
N MET A 51 15.04 -9.14 -8.75
CA MET A 51 14.10 -10.25 -8.52
C MET A 51 12.98 -9.76 -7.61
N LYS A 52 11.77 -9.60 -8.15
CA LYS A 52 10.62 -9.07 -7.39
C LYS A 52 10.23 -9.95 -6.21
N GLU A 53 10.47 -11.25 -6.34
CA GLU A 53 10.19 -12.27 -5.33
C GLU A 53 11.09 -12.08 -4.10
N LYS A 54 12.30 -11.51 -4.31
CA LYS A 54 13.22 -11.16 -3.23
C LYS A 54 12.90 -9.81 -2.60
N LEU A 55 12.05 -9.00 -3.23
CA LEU A 55 11.60 -7.75 -2.62
C LEU A 55 10.58 -8.06 -1.52
N GLN A 56 10.76 -7.43 -0.37
CA GLN A 56 9.80 -7.43 0.73
C GLN A 56 8.63 -6.47 0.43
N VAL A 57 8.10 -6.49 -0.79
CA VAL A 57 6.97 -5.66 -1.24
C VAL A 57 6.01 -6.49 -2.12
N MET A 58 4.72 -6.20 -2.10
CA MET A 58 3.75 -6.78 -3.03
C MET A 58 3.59 -5.83 -4.21
N CYS A 59 4.06 -6.22 -5.41
CA CYS A 59 4.02 -5.35 -6.58
C CYS A 59 2.74 -5.56 -7.39
N ARG A 60 2.06 -4.47 -7.77
CA ARG A 60 0.96 -4.45 -8.74
C ARG A 60 1.17 -3.35 -9.78
N ALA A 61 0.61 -3.55 -10.97
CA ALA A 61 0.73 -2.61 -12.07
C ALA A 61 -0.61 -1.92 -12.34
N ASN A 62 -0.59 -0.60 -12.48
CA ASN A 62 -1.73 0.22 -12.89
C ASN A 62 -1.19 1.40 -13.69
N SER A 63 -1.74 1.69 -14.86
CA SER A 63 -1.29 2.82 -15.71
C SER A 63 -1.38 4.18 -15.01
N LYS A 64 -2.26 4.34 -14.02
CA LYS A 64 -2.31 5.56 -13.19
C LYS A 64 -1.35 5.54 -12.00
N ALA A 65 -0.73 4.40 -11.74
CA ALA A 65 0.09 4.10 -10.56
C ALA A 65 -0.63 4.40 -9.24
N TRP A 66 -1.95 4.25 -9.18
CA TRP A 66 -2.77 4.44 -7.98
C TRP A 66 -3.16 3.09 -7.39
N VAL A 67 -3.26 3.01 -6.07
CA VAL A 67 -3.90 1.86 -5.39
C VAL A 67 -5.39 1.89 -5.73
N ILE A 68 -5.88 0.78 -6.26
CA ILE A 68 -7.32 0.55 -6.48
C ILE A 68 -7.83 -0.45 -5.45
N LEU A 69 -9.12 -0.41 -5.17
CA LEU A 69 -9.79 -1.29 -4.20
C LEU A 69 -9.41 -2.76 -4.37
N GLN A 70 -9.39 -3.25 -5.61
CA GLN A 70 -9.03 -4.64 -5.92
C GLN A 70 -7.62 -5.02 -5.40
N PHE A 71 -6.63 -4.15 -5.59
CA PHE A 71 -5.27 -4.39 -5.11
C PHE A 71 -5.17 -4.26 -3.61
N PHE A 72 -5.97 -3.37 -3.01
CA PHE A 72 -6.03 -3.22 -1.57
C PHE A 72 -6.63 -4.46 -0.89
N ILE A 73 -7.78 -4.95 -1.36
CA ILE A 73 -8.41 -6.20 -0.87
C ILE A 73 -7.47 -7.39 -1.04
N GLU A 74 -6.81 -7.48 -2.19
CA GLU A 74 -5.86 -8.56 -2.45
C GLU A 74 -4.68 -8.49 -1.47
N TRP A 75 -4.11 -7.31 -1.24
CA TRP A 75 -3.06 -7.10 -0.25
C TRP A 75 -3.55 -7.41 1.18
N MET A 76 -4.80 -7.06 1.50
CA MET A 76 -5.41 -7.36 2.78
C MET A 76 -5.48 -8.88 3.03
N ASN A 77 -5.90 -9.65 2.02
CA ASN A 77 -6.10 -11.09 2.14
C ASN A 77 -4.81 -11.91 1.99
N ILE A 78 -3.86 -11.47 1.17
CA ILE A 78 -2.60 -12.19 0.91
C ILE A 78 -1.50 -11.81 1.89
N VAL A 79 -1.45 -10.56 2.34
CA VAL A 79 -0.34 -10.01 3.12
C VAL A 79 -0.78 -9.58 4.51
N PHE A 80 -1.66 -8.59 4.63
CA PHE A 80 -2.03 -7.99 5.91
C PHE A 80 -2.62 -9.00 6.90
N GLY A 81 -3.71 -9.68 6.52
CA GLY A 81 -4.43 -10.63 7.36
C GLY A 81 -3.54 -11.74 7.91
N PRO A 82 -2.78 -12.47 7.05
CA PRO A 82 -1.81 -13.46 7.52
C PRO A 82 -0.74 -12.89 8.44
N SER A 83 -0.17 -11.74 8.10
CA SER A 83 0.89 -11.11 8.90
C SER A 83 0.38 -10.69 10.29
N VAL A 84 -0.77 -10.03 10.37
CA VAL A 84 -1.38 -9.64 11.65
C VAL A 84 -1.72 -10.87 12.48
N LYS A 85 -2.35 -11.89 11.88
CA LYS A 85 -2.70 -13.12 12.58
C LYS A 85 -1.47 -13.78 13.19
N LYS A 86 -0.38 -13.88 12.42
CA LYS A 86 0.89 -14.43 12.90
C LYS A 86 1.46 -13.61 14.05
N TYR A 87 1.53 -12.28 13.91
CA TYR A 87 2.06 -11.41 14.96
C TYR A 87 1.26 -11.55 16.26
N LEU A 88 -0.07 -11.58 16.19
CA LEU A 88 -0.90 -11.74 17.38
C LEU A 88 -0.66 -13.09 18.07
N ILE A 89 -0.57 -14.19 17.31
CA ILE A 89 -0.29 -15.53 17.86
C ILE A 89 1.11 -15.60 18.47
N ASP A 90 2.13 -15.11 17.74
CA ASP A 90 3.53 -15.19 18.17
C ASP A 90 3.80 -14.36 19.44
N ASN A 91 2.96 -13.36 19.73
CA ASN A 91 3.05 -12.51 20.93
C ASN A 91 2.00 -12.84 22.01
N ASP A 92 1.28 -13.96 21.89
CA ASP A 92 0.20 -14.36 22.82
C ASP A 92 -0.87 -13.28 23.04
N LEU A 93 -1.21 -12.56 21.96
CA LEU A 93 -2.23 -11.52 21.94
C LEU A 93 -3.57 -12.07 21.45
N PRO A 94 -4.70 -11.51 21.92
CA PRO A 94 -6.01 -11.90 21.41
C PRO A 94 -6.13 -11.62 19.91
N LEU A 95 -6.83 -12.50 19.18
CA LEU A 95 -7.20 -12.27 17.77
C LEU A 95 -8.23 -11.15 17.65
N LYS A 96 -7.75 -9.91 17.77
CA LYS A 96 -8.49 -8.67 17.60
C LYS A 96 -7.53 -7.64 17.00
N CYS A 97 -7.95 -6.99 15.92
CA CYS A 97 -7.18 -5.94 15.27
C CYS A 97 -8.12 -4.82 14.84
N VAL A 98 -7.68 -3.58 14.98
CA VAL A 98 -8.34 -2.41 14.40
C VAL A 98 -7.39 -1.81 13.36
N LEU A 99 -7.83 -1.76 12.11
CA LEU A 99 -7.18 -1.03 11.04
C LEU A 99 -7.85 0.34 10.93
N LEU A 100 -7.08 1.39 11.15
CA LEU A 100 -7.51 2.76 10.92
C LEU A 100 -7.22 3.11 9.47
N LEU A 101 -8.23 3.63 8.75
CA LEU A 101 -8.09 4.10 7.37
C LEU A 101 -8.47 5.57 7.25
N ASP A 102 -7.79 6.28 6.34
CA ASP A 102 -8.25 7.60 5.94
C ASP A 102 -9.62 7.53 5.22
N ASN A 103 -10.40 8.60 5.33
CA ASN A 103 -11.68 8.69 4.65
C ASN A 103 -11.48 9.21 3.22
N ALA A 104 -10.80 8.40 2.40
CA ALA A 104 -10.63 8.67 0.99
C ALA A 104 -11.75 8.00 0.16
N PRO A 105 -12.20 8.61 -0.95
CA PRO A 105 -13.20 8.02 -1.85
C PRO A 105 -12.82 6.64 -2.42
N ALA A 106 -11.55 6.24 -2.30
CA ALA A 106 -11.04 4.94 -2.73
C ALA A 106 -11.39 3.79 -1.76
N HIS A 107 -11.95 4.09 -0.58
CA HIS A 107 -12.34 3.11 0.42
C HIS A 107 -13.87 3.07 0.55
N PRO A 108 -14.57 2.18 -0.17
CA PRO A 108 -16.01 2.08 -0.05
C PRO A 108 -16.40 1.53 1.34
N PRO A 109 -17.58 1.93 1.86
CA PRO A 109 -18.20 1.23 2.98
C PRO A 109 -18.33 -0.28 2.68
N GLY A 110 -18.14 -1.14 3.68
CA GLY A 110 -18.31 -2.59 3.53
C GLY A 110 -17.06 -3.39 3.14
N LEU A 111 -15.87 -2.77 3.16
CA LEU A 111 -14.60 -3.46 2.86
C LEU A 111 -14.35 -4.73 3.71
N GLU A 112 -14.92 -4.80 4.91
CA GLU A 112 -14.85 -5.99 5.77
C GLU A 112 -15.51 -7.23 5.15
N ASP A 113 -16.48 -7.04 4.26
CA ASP A 113 -17.21 -8.11 3.59
C ASP A 113 -16.35 -8.81 2.53
N ASP A 114 -15.40 -8.08 1.94
CA ASP A 114 -14.43 -8.60 0.97
C ASP A 114 -13.24 -9.36 1.61
N LEU A 115 -13.16 -9.36 2.94
CA LEU A 115 -12.14 -10.12 3.67
C LEU A 115 -12.55 -11.59 3.84
N LEU A 116 -11.59 -12.50 3.69
CA LEU A 116 -11.80 -13.93 3.95
C LEU A 116 -12.28 -14.16 5.39
N ASP A 117 -13.14 -15.16 5.62
CA ASP A 117 -13.75 -15.45 6.92
C ASP A 117 -12.74 -15.59 8.07
N LYS A 118 -11.56 -16.15 7.78
CA LYS A 118 -10.45 -16.29 8.74
C LYS A 118 -9.87 -14.95 9.24
N PHE A 119 -10.26 -13.83 8.65
CA PHE A 119 -9.79 -12.48 8.94
C PHE A 119 -10.88 -11.55 9.50
N LYS A 120 -12.07 -12.08 9.86
CA LYS A 120 -13.14 -11.31 10.52
C LYS A 120 -12.79 -10.77 11.91
N PHE A 121 -11.59 -11.10 12.43
CA PHE A 121 -11.04 -10.48 13.64
C PHE A 121 -10.48 -9.07 13.40
N ILE A 122 -10.35 -8.65 12.14
CA ILE A 122 -9.92 -7.32 11.72
C ILE A 122 -11.15 -6.45 11.60
N LYS A 123 -11.19 -5.35 12.36
CA LYS A 123 -12.18 -4.28 12.24
C LYS A 123 -11.58 -3.10 11.51
N ILE A 124 -12.34 -2.48 10.63
CA ILE A 124 -11.92 -1.33 9.84
C ILE A 124 -12.65 -0.10 10.36
N VAL A 125 -11.88 0.91 10.75
CA VAL A 125 -12.41 2.17 11.29
C VAL A 125 -11.89 3.31 10.42
N TYR A 126 -12.82 4.11 9.91
CA TYR A 126 -12.51 5.28 9.09
C TYR A 126 -12.34 6.53 9.95
N LEU A 127 -11.34 7.34 9.63
CA LEU A 127 -11.17 8.66 10.24
C LEU A 127 -12.30 9.61 9.82
N PRO A 128 -12.61 10.67 10.61
CA PRO A 128 -13.64 11.64 10.24
C PRO A 128 -13.33 12.34 8.89
N PRO A 129 -14.37 12.70 8.11
CA PRO A 129 -14.19 13.55 6.93
C PRO A 129 -13.52 14.88 7.32
N ASN A 130 -12.62 15.39 6.50
CA ASN A 130 -11.88 16.66 6.72
C ASN A 130 -10.82 16.67 7.83
N THR A 131 -10.22 15.53 8.16
CA THR A 131 -8.95 15.51 8.91
C THR A 131 -7.82 16.10 8.05
N LYS A 132 -7.81 17.42 7.86
CA LYS A 132 -6.77 18.17 7.13
C LYS A 132 -5.46 18.07 7.91
N SER A 133 -4.63 17.07 7.59
CA SER A 133 -3.18 17.16 7.45
C SER A 133 -2.36 18.11 8.37
N THR A 134 -2.63 18.16 9.67
CA THR A 134 -1.62 18.68 10.62
C THR A 134 -0.63 17.57 10.99
N LEU A 135 -1.00 16.30 10.74
CA LEU A 135 -0.24 15.10 11.08
C LEU A 135 0.26 14.32 9.84
N GLN A 136 0.05 14.84 8.63
CA GLN A 136 0.48 14.16 7.40
C GLN A 136 1.62 14.94 6.73
N PRO A 137 2.74 14.28 6.37
CA PRO A 137 3.77 14.90 5.55
C PRO A 137 3.19 15.14 4.16
N LYS A 138 2.75 16.38 3.92
CA LYS A 138 1.92 16.72 2.76
C LYS A 138 2.66 16.89 1.44
N ASP A 139 3.99 16.74 1.40
CA ASP A 139 4.80 17.04 0.21
C ASP A 139 5.77 15.94 -0.21
N GLN A 140 5.50 14.69 0.15
CA GLN A 140 6.26 13.55 -0.38
C GLN A 140 5.32 12.39 -0.67
N ARG A 141 5.55 11.72 -1.80
CA ARG A 141 4.64 10.82 -2.54
C ARG A 141 4.23 9.54 -1.78
N TYR A 142 3.63 9.66 -0.61
CA TYR A 142 3.26 8.56 0.26
C TYR A 142 1.78 8.66 0.59
N LEU A 143 0.99 7.66 0.18
CA LEU A 143 -0.35 7.46 0.73
C LEU A 143 -0.16 6.63 1.99
N GLN A 144 -0.43 7.23 3.15
CA GLN A 144 -0.66 6.48 4.38
C GLN A 144 -2.10 6.02 4.35
N PHE A 145 -2.30 4.71 4.51
CA PHE A 145 -3.61 4.10 4.65
C PHE A 145 -3.88 3.99 6.14
#